data_AF-A0A8T3X504-F1
#
_entry.id   AF-A0A8T3X504-F1
#
_cell.length_a   1.000
_cell.length_b   1.000
_cell.length_c   1.000
_cell.angle_alpha   90.00
_cell.angle_beta   90.00
_cell.angle_gamma   90.00
#
_symmetry.space_group_name_H-M   'P 1'
#
loop_
_entity.id
_entity.type
_entity.pdbx_description
1 polymer ?
#
loop_
_entity_poly.entity_id
_entity_poly.type
_entity_poly.pdbx_seq_one_letter_code
_entity_poly.pdbx_strand_id
1 'polypeptide(L)' 'MGSRKPLGKKLKLIAARRQSAPRWADIRKFSLKKARARRIRSATKHWRRGRIKV' A
#
# COMPACT_ATOMS: atom_id res chain seq x y z
N MET A 1 -13.34 -8.18 13.38
CA MET A 1 -13.52 -6.86 12.71
C MET A 1 -14.93 -6.40 13.01
N GLY A 2 -15.11 -5.26 13.69
CA GLY A 2 -16.47 -4.77 13.98
C GLY A 2 -17.25 -4.49 12.68
N SER A 3 -18.49 -4.98 12.63
CA SER A 3 -19.38 -4.86 11.46
C SER A 3 -19.76 -3.40 11.18
N ARG A 4 -20.05 -2.62 12.23
CA ARG A 4 -20.44 -1.21 12.14
C ARG A 4 -19.26 -0.31 12.52
N LYS A 5 -18.80 0.54 11.59
CA LYS A 5 -17.73 1.52 11.80
C LYS A 5 -18.19 2.90 11.33
N PRO A 6 -17.88 3.98 12.06
CA PRO A 6 -18.10 5.33 11.57
C PRO A 6 -17.43 5.55 10.20
N LEU A 7 -18.02 6.39 9.36
CA LEU A 7 -17.56 6.62 7.99
C LEU A 7 -16.08 7.02 7.94
N GLY A 8 -15.65 7.95 8.80
CA GLY A 8 -14.25 8.38 8.86
C GLY A 8 -13.28 7.23 9.16
N LYS A 9 -13.67 6.29 10.03
CA LYS A 9 -12.88 5.09 10.31
C LYS A 9 -12.83 4.14 9.11
N LYS A 10 -13.94 4.02 8.36
CA LYS A 10 -14.01 3.22 7.12
C LYS A 10 -13.09 3.77 6.04
N LEU A 11 -13.10 5.09 5.81
CA LEU A 11 -12.22 5.75 4.82
C LEU A 11 -10.73 5.56 5.15
N LYS A 12 -10.34 5.72 6.42
CA LYS A 12 -8.96 5.48 6.87
C LYS A 12 -8.50 4.04 6.62
N LEU A 13 -9.38 3.05 6.84
CA LEU A 13 -9.06 1.64 6.57
C LEU A 13 -8.96 1.32 5.07
N ILE A 14 -9.79 1.93 4.24
CA ILE A 14 -9.70 1.81 2.77
C ILE A 14 -8.37 2.37 2.27
N ALA A 15 -8.01 3.58 2.72
CA ALA A 15 -6.74 4.21 2.37
C ALA A 15 -5.53 3.36 2.79
N ALA A 16 -5.58 2.74 3.97
CA ALA A 16 -4.51 1.87 4.47
C ALA A 16 -4.36 0.55 3.69
N ARG A 17 -5.40 0.10 2.97
CA ARG A 17 -5.36 -1.11 2.12
C ARG A 17 -4.82 -0.85 0.70
N ARG A 18 -4.41 0.39 0.39
CA ARG A 18 -3.96 0.75 -0.96
C ARG A 18 -2.79 -0.13 -1.41
N GLN A 19 -2.95 -0.73 -2.58
CA GLN A 19 -1.92 -1.59 -3.17
C GLN A 19 -0.79 -0.77 -3.77
N SER A 20 0.37 -1.42 -3.88
CA SER A 20 1.55 -0.88 -4.55
C SER A 20 1.26 -0.58 -6.02
N ALA A 21 1.95 0.42 -6.58
CA ALA A 21 1.91 0.66 -8.01
C ALA A 21 2.46 -0.56 -8.80
N PRO A 22 1.90 -0.87 -9.97
CA PRO A 22 2.38 -1.95 -10.82
C PRO A 22 3.74 -1.61 -11.45
N ARG A 23 4.52 -2.64 -11.80
CA ARG A 23 5.90 -2.48 -12.31
C ARG A 23 6.00 -1.70 -13.61
N TRP A 24 4.99 -1.74 -14.47
CA TRP A 24 4.99 -0.98 -15.72
C TRP A 24 4.99 0.55 -15.48
N ALA A 25 4.39 1.02 -14.37
CA ALA A 25 4.35 2.43 -14.03
C ALA A 25 5.75 2.96 -13.65
N ASP A 26 6.52 2.14 -12.92
CA ASP A 26 7.92 2.45 -12.60
C ASP A 26 8.80 2.46 -13.85
N ILE A 27 8.59 1.51 -14.76
CA ILE A 27 9.33 1.42 -16.02
C ILE A 27 9.09 2.67 -16.86
N ARG A 28 7.82 3.13 -16.97
CA ARG A 28 7.48 4.37 -17.68
C ARG A 28 8.15 5.61 -17.05
N LYS A 29 8.23 5.69 -15.72
CA LYS A 29 8.76 6.87 -15.03
C LYS A 29 10.29 6.91 -14.92
N PHE A 30 10.93 5.76 -14.73
CA PHE A 30 12.35 5.70 -14.35
C PHE A 30 13.23 4.92 -15.33
N SER A 31 12.65 4.36 -16.40
CA SER A 31 13.31 3.43 -17.31
C SER A 31 13.68 2.08 -16.66
N LEU A 32 13.91 1.06 -17.50
CA LEU A 32 14.06 -0.34 -17.07
C LEU A 32 15.19 -0.54 -16.04
N LYS A 33 16.34 0.12 -16.23
CA LYS A 33 17.53 -0.01 -15.38
C LYS A 33 17.27 0.47 -13.96
N LYS A 34 16.70 1.68 -13.79
CA LYS A 34 16.41 2.25 -12.46
C LYS A 34 15.20 1.58 -11.82
N ALA A 35 14.20 1.14 -12.60
CA ALA A 35 13.06 0.39 -12.08
C ALA A 35 13.49 -0.97 -11.50
N ARG A 36 14.47 -1.67 -12.09
CA ARG A 36 15.03 -2.92 -11.52
C ARG A 36 15.79 -2.68 -10.21
N ALA A 37 16.61 -1.63 -10.15
CA ALA A 37 17.40 -1.29 -8.97
C ALA A 37 16.54 -0.77 -7.81
N ARG A 38 15.50 0.03 -8.10
CA ARG A 38 14.45 0.37 -7.14
C ARG A 38 13.57 -0.85 -6.91
N ARG A 39 14.04 -1.78 -6.07
CA ARG A 39 13.17 -2.72 -5.36
C ARG A 39 12.26 -1.87 -4.48
N ILE A 40 11.15 -1.38 -5.04
CA ILE A 40 10.14 -0.66 -4.28
C ILE A 40 9.55 -1.67 -3.31
N ARG A 41 10.17 -1.81 -2.13
CA ARG A 41 9.53 -2.39 -0.97
C ARG A 41 8.47 -1.38 -0.58
N SER A 42 7.27 -1.55 -1.12
CA SER A 42 6.10 -1.06 -0.40
C SER A 42 6.14 -1.81 0.93
N ALA A 43 6.50 -1.10 2.00
CA ALA A 43 6.44 -1.64 3.34
C ALA A 43 4.95 -1.85 3.68
N THR A 44 4.36 -2.88 3.09
CA THR A 44 2.97 -3.24 3.32
C THR A 44 2.96 -3.96 4.65
N LYS A 45 2.40 -3.29 5.66
CA LYS A 45 2.34 -3.84 7.01
C LYS A 45 1.42 -5.05 6.98
N HIS A 46 1.96 -6.23 7.29
CA HIS A 46 1.14 -7.43 7.38
C HIS A 46 0.20 -7.32 8.57
N TRP A 47 -1.10 -7.53 8.35
CA TRP A 47 -2.15 -7.32 9.36
C TRP A 47 -1.92 -8.11 10.67
N ARG A 48 -1.30 -9.30 10.60
CA ARG A 48 -0.89 -10.08 11.79
C ARG A 48 0.38 -9.57 12.47
N ARG A 49 1.33 -9.04 11.70
CA ARG A 49 2.67 -8.66 12.22
C ARG A 49 2.70 -7.23 12.74
N GLY A 50 1.70 -6.42 12.39
CA GLY A 50 1.64 -5.07 12.90
C GLY A 50 0.27 -4.41 12.68
N ARG A 51 -0.15 -3.65 13.69
CA ARG A 51 -1.47 -3.00 13.70
C ARG A 51 -1.44 -1.67 12.94
N ILE A 52 -2.55 -1.38 12.26
CA ILE A 52 -2.84 -0.06 11.69
C ILE A 52 -3.50 0.74 12.84
N LYS A 53 -2.85 1.81 13.32
CA LYS A 53 -3.36 2.64 14.42
C LYS A 53 -4.45 3.58 13.86
N VAL A 54 -5.69 3.08 13.72
CA VAL A 54 -6.86 3.77 13.14
C VAL A 54 -8.10 3.63 14.02
#